data_AF-A0AAN6MX24-F1
#
_entry.id   AF-A0AAN6MX24-F1
#
_cell.length_a   1.000
_cell.length_b   1.000
_cell.length_c   1.000
_cell.angle_alpha   90.00
_cell.angle_beta   90.00
_cell.angle_gamma   90.00
#
_symmetry.space_group_name_H-M   'P 1'
#
loop_
_entity.id
_entity.type
_entity.pdbx_description
1 polymer ?
#
loop_
_entity_poly.entity_id
_entity_poly.type
_entity_poly.pdbx_seq_one_letter_code
_entity_poly.pdbx_strand_id
1 'polypeptide(L)' 'TSYNERAVHLYQKLGFRLEGRKREVIYMNRKYYDAVEFGMLENDWKELRGSD' A
#
# COMPACT_ATOMS: atom_id res chain seq x y z
N THR A 1 -13.75 -6.94 -5.45
CA THR A 1 -12.62 -6.07 -5.83
C THR A 1 -11.47 -6.94 -6.30
N SER A 2 -10.92 -6.72 -7.50
CA SER A 2 -9.67 -7.40 -7.88
C SER A 2 -8.56 -6.69 -7.11
N TYR A 3 -8.01 -7.39 -6.12
CA TYR A 3 -6.91 -6.90 -5.33
C TYR A 3 -5.62 -7.10 -6.15
N ASN A 4 -4.79 -6.06 -6.29
CA ASN A 4 -3.47 -6.22 -6.90
C ASN A 4 -2.53 -6.88 -5.87
N GLU A 5 -2.71 -8.18 -5.67
CA GLU A 5 -1.99 -8.96 -4.65
C GLU A 5 -0.48 -8.89 -4.84
N ARG A 6 -0.01 -8.76 -6.09
CA ARG A 6 1.41 -8.57 -6.40
C ARG A 6 1.94 -7.24 -5.87
N ALA A 7 1.21 -6.16 -6.05
CA ALA A 7 1.59 -4.85 -5.51
C ALA A 7 1.59 -4.87 -3.97
N VAL A 8 0.59 -5.50 -3.35
CA VAL A 8 0.52 -5.65 -1.89
C VAL A 8 1.75 -6.38 -1.35
N HIS A 9 2.10 -7.53 -1.91
CA HIS A 9 3.29 -8.28 -1.50
C HIS A 9 4.58 -7.49 -1.72
N LEU A 10 4.68 -6.74 -2.81
CA LEU A 10 5.83 -5.89 -3.08
C LEU A 10 5.97 -4.78 -2.03
N TYR A 11 4.90 -4.06 -1.72
CA TYR A 11 4.94 -2.96 -0.75
C TYR A 11 5.30 -3.46 0.66
N GLN A 12 4.74 -4.60 1.07
CA GLN A 12 5.09 -5.23 2.34
C GLN A 12 6.57 -5.65 2.37
N LYS A 13 7.09 -6.24 1.29
CA LYS A 13 8.51 -6.62 1.19
C LYS A 13 9.45 -5.42 1.24
N LEU A 14 9.03 -4.27 0.72
CA LEU A 14 9.77 -3.01 0.79
C LEU A 14 9.67 -2.33 2.17
N GLY A 15 8.90 -2.88 3.10
CA GLY A 15 8.77 -2.37 4.47
C GLY A 15 7.62 -1.39 4.69
N PHE A 16 6.79 -1.12 3.68
CA PHE A 16 5.59 -0.31 3.87
C PHE A 16 4.54 -1.07 4.68
N ARG A 17 3.78 -0.34 5.51
CA ARG A 17 2.71 -0.87 6.35
C ARG A 17 1.34 -0.48 5.79
N LEU A 18 0.35 -1.36 5.93
CA LEU A 18 -1.02 -1.08 5.54
C LEU A 18 -1.63 -0.04 6.49
N GLU A 19 -2.12 1.07 5.95
CA GLU A 19 -2.75 2.14 6.72
C GLU A 19 -4.27 2.14 6.58
N GLY A 20 -4.80 1.65 5.44
CA GLY A 20 -6.24 1.62 5.26
C GLY A 20 -6.73 1.06 3.93
N ARG A 21 -8.06 0.93 3.86
CA ARG A 21 -8.81 0.61 2.64
C ARG A 21 -9.95 1.60 2.47
N LYS A 22 -9.92 2.37 1.38
CA LYS A 22 -11.02 3.23 0.96
C LYS A 22 -11.91 2.45 0.00
N ARG A 23 -13.17 2.23 0.37
CA ARG A 23 -14.10 1.39 -0.40
C ARG A 23 -14.70 2.13 -1.58
N GLU A 24 -14.73 1.49 -2.74
CA GLU A 24 -15.41 1.97 -3.95
C GLU A 24 -15.01 3.40 -4.41
N VAL A 25 -13.77 3.81 -4.15
CA VAL A 25 -13.30 5.18 -4.46
C VAL A 25 -12.70 5.34 -5.85
N ILE A 26 -12.43 4.24 -6.56
CA ILE A 26 -11.90 4.26 -7.94
C ILE A 26 -12.98 3.73 -8.89
N TYR A 27 -13.41 4.54 -9.85
CA TYR A 27 -14.30 4.11 -10.93
C TYR A 27 -13.53 3.94 -12.23
N MET A 28 -13.48 2.72 -12.76
CA MET A 28 -12.78 2.39 -14.01
C MET A 28 -13.46 1.20 -14.67
N ASN A 29 -13.47 1.12 -16.02
CA ASN A 29 -14.05 -0.02 -16.76
C ASN A 29 -15.47 -0.40 -16.29
N ARG A 30 -16.29 0.62 -16.01
CA ARG A 30 -17.68 0.49 -15.51
C ARG A 30 -17.81 -0.28 -14.18
N LYS A 31 -16.77 -0.26 -13.35
CA LYS A 31 -16.72 -0.94 -12.05
C LYS A 31 -16.04 -0.06 -11.00
N TYR A 32 -16.52 -0.18 -9.76
CA TYR A 32 -15.87 0.42 -8.59
C TYR A 32 -14.82 -0.52 -8.01
N TYR A 33 -13.71 0.07 -7.56
CA TYR A 33 -12.60 -0.60 -6.90
C TYR A 33 -12.25 0.12 -5.60
N ASP A 34 -11.74 -0.66 -4.65
CA ASP A 34 -11.19 -0.13 -3.41
C ASP A 34 -9.77 0.38 -3.65
N ALA A 35 -9.41 1.48 -3.02
CA ALA A 35 -8.02 1.90 -2.88
C ALA A 35 -7.43 1.34 -1.59
N VAL A 36 -6.19 0.86 -1.68
CA VAL A 36 -5.43 0.30 -0.55
C VAL A 36 -4.27 1.22 -0.29
N GLU A 37 -4.17 1.73 0.94
CA GLU A 37 -3.18 2.73 1.30
C GLU A 37 -2.08 2.09 2.14
N PHE A 38 -0.85 2.32 1.72
CA PHE A 38 0.35 1.88 2.39
C PHE A 38 1.22 3.10 2.69
N GLY A 39 1.79 3.13 3.89
CA GLY A 39 2.67 4.19 4.36
C GLY A 39 3.94 3.64 4.97
N MET A 40 4.93 4.52 5.12
CA MET A 40 6.18 4.24 5.81
C MET A 40 6.59 5.54 6.50
N LEU A 41 6.88 5.45 7.80
CA LEU A 41 7.36 6.60 8.54
C LEU A 41 8.84 6.83 8.25
N GLU A 42 9.31 8.06 8.46
CA GLU A 42 10.72 8.42 8.31
C GLU A 42 11.63 7.51 9.16
N ASN A 43 11.21 7.15 10.37
CA ASN A 43 11.97 6.27 11.25
C ASN A 43 12.03 4.83 10.71
N ASP A 44 10.94 4.30 10.18
CA ASP A 44 10.93 2.96 9.53
C ASP A 44 11.90 2.96 8.33
N TRP A 45 11.93 4.04 7.57
CA TRP A 45 12.83 4.20 6.43
C TRP A 45 14.31 4.26 6.84
N LYS A 46 14.65 5.02 7.88
CA LYS A 46 16.03 5.11 8.41
C LYS A 46 16.53 3.77 8.92
N GLU A 47 15.68 3.04 9.67
CA GLU A 47 15.97 1.70 10.15
C GLU A 47 16.27 0.73 8.99
N LEU A 48 15.45 0.75 7.94
CA LEU A 48 15.65 -0.06 6.73
C LEU A 48 16.97 0.25 5.99
N ARG A 49 17.46 1.48 6.07
CA ARG A 49 18.68 1.94 5.39
C ARG A 49 19.93 1.86 6.26
N GLY A 50 19.82 1.46 7.53
CA GLY A 50 20.93 1.46 8.47
C GLY A 50 21.57 2.84 8.63
N SER A 51 20.76 3.89 8.51
CA SER A 51 21.18 5.29 8.57
C SER A 51 20.82 5.88 9.94
N ASP A 52 21.50 5.37 10.98
CA ASP A 52 21.54 5.98 12.31
C ASP A 52 22.89 6.66 12.53
#